data_AF-A0A938RTS7-F1
#
_entry.id   AF-A0A938RTS7-F1
#
_cell.length_a   1.000
_cell.length_b   1.000
_cell.length_c   1.000
_cell.angle_alpha   90.00
_cell.angle_beta   90.00
_cell.angle_gamma   90.00
#
_symmetry.space_group_name_H-M   'P 1'
#
loop_
_entity.id
_entity.type
_entity.pdbx_description
1 polymer ?
#
loop_
_entity_poly.entity_id
_entity_poly.type
_entity_poly.pdbx_seq_one_letter_code
_entity_poly.pdbx_strand_id
1 'polypeptide(L)'
;MALRPLTRKLAAVVTAADAELSTLVVRYAPQRGGPPEIEDRIYLGRPGEVAAVYGVGRWLRILRAGRVHVSGDPYELCRDPQHALALLRRCIGASIQLVLARRLERSITLWTETGVEHVGAVVDFVEGADGLLIRRRGGGPLMHVERESLIRFESALLERLEVISVDLPPRSD
;
A
#
# COMPACT_ATOMS: atom_id res chain seq x y z
N MET A 1 -18.96 9.20 -3.73
CA MET A 1 -19.40 8.40 -2.57
C MET A 1 -18.19 8.06 -1.72
N ALA A 2 -18.06 8.64 -0.52
CA ALA A 2 -17.02 8.24 0.42
C ALA A 2 -17.31 6.81 0.90
N LEU A 3 -16.41 5.87 0.59
CA LEU A 3 -16.44 4.53 1.19
C LEU A 3 -16.37 4.71 2.70
N ARG A 4 -17.47 4.43 3.42
CA ARG A 4 -17.43 4.32 4.89
C ARG A 4 -16.39 3.25 5.23
N PRO A 5 -15.39 3.53 6.06
CA PRO A 5 -14.45 2.52 6.47
C PRO A 5 -15.21 1.47 7.29
N LEU A 6 -15.29 0.24 6.78
CA LEU A 6 -15.44 -0.91 7.64
C LEU A 6 -14.09 -1.08 8.34
N THR A 7 -13.90 -0.33 9.43
CA THR A 7 -12.67 -0.36 10.21
C THR A 7 -12.64 -1.67 11.01
N ARG A 8 -12.04 -2.71 10.42
CA ARG A 8 -11.80 -3.97 11.13
C ARG A 8 -10.42 -3.88 11.77
N LYS A 9 -10.37 -4.12 13.09
CA LYS A 9 -9.11 -4.39 13.77
C LYS A 9 -8.71 -5.84 13.56
N LEU A 10 -7.45 -6.09 13.20
CA LEU A 10 -6.92 -7.42 12.92
C LEU A 10 -5.57 -7.60 13.59
N ALA A 11 -5.44 -8.62 14.43
CA ALA A 11 -4.16 -9.00 15.01
C ALA A 11 -3.30 -9.67 13.93
N ALA A 12 -2.06 -9.22 13.77
CA ALA A 12 -1.14 -9.70 12.75
C ALA A 12 0.30 -9.70 13.26
N VAL A 13 1.17 -10.40 12.54
CA VAL A 13 2.61 -10.47 12.79
C VAL A 13 3.35 -9.89 11.60
N VAL A 14 4.38 -9.08 11.83
CA VAL A 14 5.28 -8.59 10.77
C VAL A 14 6.06 -9.77 10.19
N THR A 15 5.92 -10.03 8.90
CA THR A 15 6.57 -11.19 8.22
C THR A 15 7.73 -10.79 7.34
N ALA A 16 7.64 -9.65 6.66
CA ALA A 16 8.69 -9.18 5.77
C ALA A 16 8.69 -7.65 5.66
N ALA A 17 9.82 -7.14 5.18
CA ALA A 17 10.03 -5.72 4.98
C ALA A 17 11.05 -5.48 3.86
N ASP A 18 10.69 -4.58 2.95
CA ASP A 18 11.50 -4.12 1.83
C ASP A 18 11.40 -2.60 1.66
N ALA A 19 12.23 -2.03 0.78
CA ALA A 19 12.20 -0.62 0.42
C ALA A 19 12.17 -0.47 -1.10
N GLU A 20 11.27 0.39 -1.56
CA GLU A 20 11.13 0.79 -2.95
C GLU A 20 11.16 2.32 -3.01
N LEU A 21 12.28 2.89 -3.48
CA LEU A 21 12.51 4.34 -3.49
C LEU A 21 12.29 4.94 -2.09
N SER A 22 11.31 5.84 -1.94
CA SER A 22 10.92 6.50 -0.68
C SER A 22 9.78 5.77 0.06
N THR A 23 9.49 4.52 -0.27
CA THR A 23 8.41 3.73 0.32
C THR A 23 8.96 2.48 0.97
N LEU A 24 8.61 2.23 2.24
CA LEU A 24 8.81 0.93 2.85
C LEU A 24 7.61 0.03 2.55
N VAL A 25 7.87 -1.19 2.13
CA VAL A 25 6.85 -2.21 1.90
C VAL A 25 6.93 -3.21 3.06
N VAL A 26 5.89 -3.25 3.88
CA VAL A 26 5.80 -4.12 5.05
C VAL A 26 4.72 -5.15 4.81
N ARG A 27 5.03 -6.42 5.07
CA ARG A 27 4.08 -7.52 4.97
C ARG A 27 3.72 -8.04 6.34
N TYR A 28 2.44 -8.37 6.50
CA TYR A 28 1.91 -8.92 7.74
C TYR A 28 1.12 -10.19 7.48
N ALA A 29 1.29 -11.19 8.34
CA ALA A 29 0.42 -12.37 8.39
C ALA A 29 -0.63 -12.19 9.50
N PRO A 30 -1.94 -12.22 9.17
CA PRO A 30 -2.99 -12.25 10.18
C PRO A 30 -2.87 -13.47 11.09
N GLN A 31 -3.05 -13.28 12.40
CA GLN A 31 -3.04 -14.38 13.37
C GLN A 31 -4.29 -15.27 13.27
N ARG A 32 -5.41 -14.71 12.77
CA ARG A 32 -6.67 -15.43 12.52
C ARG A 32 -7.39 -14.83 11.33
N GLY A 33 -8.09 -15.67 10.56
CA GLY A 33 -8.82 -15.26 9.36
C GLY A 33 -7.93 -15.16 8.12
N GLY A 34 -8.42 -14.49 7.09
CA GLY A 34 -7.64 -14.16 5.87
C GLY A 34 -7.63 -12.65 5.61
N PRO A 35 -6.92 -12.19 4.56
CA PRO A 35 -6.08 -12.94 3.62
C PRO A 35 -4.80 -13.50 4.28
N PRO A 36 -4.04 -14.42 3.63
CA PRO A 36 -2.82 -14.99 4.20
C PRO A 36 -1.73 -13.95 4.46
N GLU A 37 -1.73 -12.87 3.68
CA GLU A 37 -0.78 -11.78 3.81
C GLU A 37 -1.46 -10.44 3.50
N ILE A 38 -1.03 -9.40 4.21
CA ILE A 38 -1.44 -8.02 4.01
C ILE A 38 -0.18 -7.19 3.75
N GLU A 39 -0.12 -6.55 2.59
CA GLU A 39 0.93 -5.60 2.24
C GLU A 39 0.52 -4.17 2.63
N ASP A 40 1.42 -3.48 3.31
CA ASP A 40 1.33 -2.06 3.62
C ASP A 40 2.50 -1.29 3.03
N ARG A 41 2.20 -0.15 2.43
CA ARG A 41 3.16 0.72 1.76
C ARG A 41 3.26 2.02 2.55
N ILE A 42 4.35 2.15 3.29
CA ILE A 42 4.62 3.26 4.20
C ILE A 42 5.49 4.28 3.47
N TYR A 43 4.88 5.38 3.07
CA TYR A 43 5.59 6.46 2.40
C TYR A 43 6.40 7.29 3.39
N LEU A 44 7.70 7.42 3.13
CA LEU A 44 8.69 8.15 3.93
C LEU A 44 9.13 9.46 3.24
N GLY A 45 8.26 10.06 2.43
CA GLY A 45 8.62 11.22 1.60
C GLY A 45 9.02 12.49 2.34
N ARG A 46 8.87 13.63 1.67
CA ARG A 46 9.45 14.87 2.17
C ARG A 46 8.82 15.29 3.51
N PRO A 47 9.62 15.79 4.46
CA PRO A 47 9.10 16.35 5.71
C PRO A 47 8.03 17.41 5.44
N GLY A 48 6.93 17.37 6.19
CA GLY A 48 5.80 18.29 6.04
C GLY A 48 4.68 17.79 5.11
N GLU A 49 4.92 16.75 4.30
CA GLU A 49 3.85 16.07 3.58
C GLU A 49 2.99 15.26 4.56
N VAL A 50 1.67 15.47 4.55
CA VAL A 50 0.73 14.77 5.45
C VAL A 50 0.89 13.24 5.35
N ALA A 51 1.10 12.72 4.14
CA ALA A 51 1.34 11.30 3.89
C ALA A 51 2.63 10.79 4.57
N ALA A 52 3.71 11.59 4.55
CA ALA A 52 4.96 11.25 5.21
C ALA A 52 4.82 11.26 6.73
N VAL A 53 4.10 12.23 7.31
CA VAL A 53 3.82 12.27 8.76
C VAL A 53 3.08 11.00 9.22
N TYR A 54 2.04 10.59 8.47
CA TYR A 54 1.33 9.34 8.77
C TYR A 54 2.21 8.10 8.58
N GLY A 55 3.04 8.09 7.53
CA GLY A 55 3.98 7.01 7.26
C GLY A 55 5.00 6.83 8.38
N VAL A 56 5.70 7.89 8.76
CA VAL A 56 6.66 7.90 9.89
C VAL A 56 5.98 7.48 11.19
N GLY A 57 4.78 7.98 11.47
CA GLY A 57 4.01 7.60 12.64
C GLY A 57 3.68 6.10 12.68
N ARG A 58 3.38 5.49 11.53
CA ARG A 58 3.12 4.05 11.41
C ARG A 58 4.40 3.23 11.58
N TRP A 59 5.48 3.65 10.91
CA TRP A 59 6.82 3.07 11.05
C TRP A 59 7.26 3.00 12.52
N LEU A 60 7.14 4.11 13.26
CA LEU A 60 7.49 4.16 14.69
C LEU A 60 6.67 3.20 15.56
N ARG A 61 5.40 2.97 15.24
CA ARG A 61 4.57 2.03 16.01
C ARG A 61 4.96 0.58 15.75
N ILE A 62 5.38 0.26 14.53
CA ILE A 62 5.95 -1.06 14.21
C ILE A 62 7.24 -1.26 15.01
N LEU A 63 8.14 -0.27 15.01
CA LEU A 63 9.38 -0.33 15.78
C LEU A 63 9.12 -0.53 17.27
N ARG A 64 8.13 0.19 17.81
CA ARG A 64 7.72 0.05 19.22
C ARG A 64 7.17 -1.35 19.52
N ALA A 65 6.38 -1.93 18.62
CA ALA A 65 5.90 -3.30 18.77
C ALA A 65 7.03 -4.33 18.77
N GLY A 66 8.04 -4.12 17.92
CA GLY A 66 9.28 -4.92 17.88
C GLY A 66 10.29 -4.57 18.97
N ARG A 67 9.97 -3.65 19.90
CA ARG A 67 10.88 -3.15 20.94
C ARG A 67 12.22 -2.64 20.40
N VAL A 68 12.21 -2.08 19.19
CA VAL A 68 13.37 -1.48 18.54
C VAL A 68 13.46 -0.02 18.98
N HIS A 69 14.58 0.33 19.60
CA HIS A 69 14.87 1.71 19.99
C HIS A 69 15.33 2.52 18.77
N VAL A 70 14.85 3.76 18.70
CA VAL A 70 15.22 4.74 17.68
C VAL A 70 15.99 5.86 18.37
N SER A 71 17.27 6.02 18.03
CA SER A 71 18.08 7.14 18.49
C SER A 71 18.06 8.26 17.45
N GLY A 72 17.71 9.48 17.86
CA GLY A 72 17.68 10.66 16.99
C GLY A 72 16.28 10.97 16.43
N ASP A 73 16.23 11.92 15.50
CA ASP A 73 14.99 12.37 14.86
C ASP A 73 14.47 11.32 13.86
N PRO A 74 13.24 10.78 14.06
CA PRO A 74 12.61 9.85 13.13
C PRO A 74 12.54 10.35 11.68
N TYR A 75 12.36 11.66 11.47
CA TYR A 75 12.26 12.22 10.13
C TYR A 75 13.60 12.24 9.40
N GLU A 76 14.71 12.46 10.12
CA GLU A 76 16.06 12.37 9.55
C GLU A 76 16.40 10.92 9.16
N LEU A 77 16.03 9.95 10.01
CA LEU A 77 16.22 8.53 9.68
C LEU A 77 15.39 8.08 8.47
N CYS A 78 14.19 8.63 8.29
CA CYS A 78 13.34 8.31 7.15
C CYS A 78 13.81 8.94 5.84
N ARG A 79 14.77 9.89 5.86
CA ARG A 79 15.46 10.36 4.65
C ARG A 79 16.40 9.32 4.05
N ASP A 80 16.78 8.30 4.82
CA ASP A 80 17.49 7.11 4.35
C ASP A 80 16.56 5.88 4.42
N PRO A 81 15.85 5.54 3.33
CA PRO A 81 14.95 4.40 3.30
C PRO A 81 15.63 3.08 3.62
N GLN A 82 16.93 2.92 3.34
CA GLN A 82 17.65 1.70 3.64
C GLN A 82 17.95 1.58 5.14
N HIS A 83 18.31 2.69 5.79
CA HIS A 83 18.43 2.71 7.25
C HIS A 83 17.09 2.44 7.94
N ALA A 84 16.02 3.11 7.49
CA ALA A 84 14.68 2.90 8.03
C ALA A 84 14.19 1.45 7.84
N LEU A 85 14.52 0.83 6.70
CA LEU A 85 14.27 -0.57 6.41
C LEU A 85 15.04 -1.50 7.36
N ALA A 86 16.33 -1.23 7.61
CA ALA A 86 17.15 -2.05 8.49
C ALA A 86 16.57 -2.11 9.91
N LEU A 87 16.07 -0.99 10.42
CA LEU A 87 15.36 -0.94 11.71
C LEU A 87 14.06 -1.76 11.67
N LEU A 88 13.29 -1.66 10.58
CA LEU A 88 12.02 -2.35 10.46
C LEU A 88 12.16 -3.87 10.29
N ARG A 89 13.22 -4.35 9.63
CA ARG A 89 13.55 -5.78 9.53
C ARG A 89 13.79 -6.44 10.89
N ARG A 90 14.26 -5.69 11.89
CA ARG A 90 14.40 -6.17 13.28
C ARG A 90 13.05 -6.42 13.97
N CYS A 91 11.95 -5.95 13.38
CA CYS A 91 10.59 -6.16 13.89
C CYS A 91 9.89 -7.37 13.27
N ILE A 92 10.53 -8.14 12.38
CA ILE A 92 9.96 -9.40 11.88
C ILE A 92 9.68 -10.32 13.08
N GLY A 93 8.46 -10.87 13.14
CA GLY A 93 7.94 -11.62 14.28
C GLY A 93 7.21 -10.78 15.33
N ALA A 94 7.22 -9.45 15.24
CA ALA A 94 6.49 -8.59 16.17
C ALA A 94 4.98 -8.67 15.94
N SER A 95 4.23 -8.81 17.03
CA SER A 95 2.76 -8.78 17.02
C SER A 95 2.24 -7.35 17.04
N ILE A 96 1.27 -7.05 16.17
CA ILE A 96 0.64 -5.74 16.02
C ILE A 96 -0.87 -5.86 15.84
N GLN A 97 -1.58 -4.75 16.00
CA GLN A 97 -2.99 -4.64 15.66
C GLN A 97 -3.15 -3.73 14.44
N LEU A 98 -3.59 -4.28 13.32
CA LEU A 98 -3.87 -3.53 12.09
C LEU A 98 -5.27 -2.95 12.13
N VAL A 99 -5.40 -1.68 11.77
CA VAL A 99 -6.69 -1.04 11.46
C VAL A 99 -6.81 -1.00 9.95
N LEU A 100 -7.75 -1.78 9.41
CA LEU A 100 -7.90 -2.00 7.97
C LEU A 100 -9.14 -1.30 7.43
N ALA A 101 -9.04 -0.81 6.18
CA ALA A 101 -10.19 -0.44 5.38
C ALA A 101 -10.28 -1.31 4.12
N ARG A 102 -11.50 -1.68 3.74
CA ARG A 102 -11.77 -2.31 2.45
C ARG A 102 -11.78 -1.23 1.38
N ARG A 103 -10.93 -1.35 0.38
CA ARG A 103 -10.90 -0.47 -0.79
C ARG A 103 -11.26 -1.28 -2.03
N LEU A 104 -12.17 -0.71 -2.80
CA LEU A 104 -12.43 -1.18 -4.15
C LEU A 104 -11.49 -0.44 -5.09
N GLU A 105 -10.69 -1.21 -5.82
CA GLU A 105 -9.77 -0.74 -6.84
C GLU A 105 -10.17 -1.38 -8.16
N ARG A 106 -10.44 -0.58 -9.18
CA ARG A 106 -10.63 -1.13 -10.53
C ARG A 106 -9.25 -1.35 -11.14
N SER A 107 -9.14 -2.43 -11.89
CA SER A 107 -8.01 -2.73 -12.75
C SER A 107 -8.52 -3.02 -14.15
N ILE A 108 -7.67 -2.80 -15.14
CA ILE A 108 -7.92 -3.18 -16.53
C ILE A 108 -6.76 -4.05 -16.98
N THR A 109 -7.08 -5.20 -17.58
CA THR A 109 -6.12 -5.98 -18.36
C THR A 109 -6.30 -5.62 -19.83
N LEU A 110 -5.21 -5.28 -20.48
CA LEU A 110 -5.13 -4.90 -21.89
C LEU A 110 -4.43 -6.01 -22.65
N TRP A 111 -5.01 -6.43 -23.77
CA TRP A 111 -4.33 -7.28 -24.75
C TRP A 111 -4.04 -6.41 -25.96
N THR A 112 -2.76 -6.14 -26.20
CA THR A 112 -2.27 -5.37 -27.32
C THR A 112 -1.44 -6.25 -28.25
N GLU A 113 -1.09 -5.72 -29.41
CA GLU A 113 -0.14 -6.39 -30.33
C GLU A 113 1.24 -6.63 -29.69
N THR A 114 1.62 -5.82 -28.71
CA THR A 114 2.91 -5.94 -28.01
C THR A 114 2.87 -6.88 -26.80
N GLY A 115 1.69 -7.30 -26.34
CA GLY A 115 1.53 -8.25 -25.25
C GLY A 115 0.34 -8.00 -24.35
N VAL A 116 0.42 -8.48 -23.11
CA VAL A 116 -0.60 -8.29 -22.08
C VAL A 116 -0.10 -7.30 -21.04
N GLU A 117 -0.86 -6.24 -20.78
CA GLU A 117 -0.55 -5.23 -19.77
C GLU A 117 -1.64 -5.19 -18.70
N HIS A 118 -1.24 -5.11 -17.43
CA HIS A 118 -2.16 -4.97 -16.31
C HIS A 118 -2.07 -3.56 -15.72
N VAL A 119 -3.16 -2.80 -15.81
CA VAL A 119 -3.28 -1.44 -15.31
C VAL A 119 -4.07 -1.43 -14.01
N GLY A 120 -3.39 -1.16 -12.89
CA GLY A 120 -4.01 -0.97 -11.58
C GLY A 120 -4.51 0.45 -11.33
N ALA A 121 -5.14 0.64 -10.16
CA ALA A 121 -5.61 1.93 -9.65
C ALA A 121 -6.50 2.73 -10.62
N VAL A 122 -7.29 2.05 -11.46
CA VAL A 122 -8.19 2.68 -12.42
C VAL A 122 -9.36 3.34 -11.69
N VAL A 123 -9.60 4.61 -11.99
CA VAL A 123 -10.77 5.37 -11.52
C VAL A 123 -11.92 5.15 -12.49
N ASP A 124 -11.63 5.31 -13.78
CA ASP A 124 -12.62 5.23 -14.85
C ASP A 124 -11.94 4.97 -16.20
N PHE A 125 -12.71 4.53 -17.19
CA PHE A 125 -12.25 4.36 -18.55
C PHE A 125 -13.38 4.60 -19.55
N VAL A 126 -13.01 5.05 -20.76
CA VAL A 126 -13.95 5.31 -21.86
C VAL A 126 -13.36 4.70 -23.13
N GLU A 127 -14.14 3.85 -23.78
CA GLU A 127 -13.83 3.34 -25.12
C GLU A 127 -14.46 4.28 -26.16
N GLY A 128 -13.64 4.74 -27.11
CA GLY A 128 -14.04 5.60 -28.22
C GLY A 128 -13.50 5.09 -29.55
N ALA A 129 -13.72 5.86 -30.62
CA ALA A 129 -13.25 5.52 -31.96
C ALA A 129 -11.71 5.40 -32.03
N ASP A 130 -11.01 6.28 -31.32
CA ASP A 130 -9.54 6.39 -31.32
C ASP A 130 -8.88 5.44 -30.29
N GLY A 131 -9.67 4.67 -29.54
CA GLY A 131 -9.16 3.65 -28.63
C GLY A 131 -9.69 3.78 -27.20
N LEU A 132 -8.89 3.32 -26.25
CA LEU A 132 -9.27 3.25 -24.83
C LEU A 132 -8.55 4.32 -24.02
N LEU A 133 -9.33 5.16 -23.36
CA LEU A 133 -8.85 6.18 -22.45
C LEU A 133 -9.02 5.72 -21.00
N ILE A 134 -7.92 5.66 -20.25
CA ILE A 134 -7.87 5.13 -18.89
C ILE A 134 -7.41 6.23 -17.93
N ARG A 135 -8.24 6.52 -16.93
CA ARG A 135 -7.94 7.46 -15.86
C ARG A 135 -7.50 6.73 -14.61
N ARG A 136 -6.27 6.97 -14.16
CA ARG A 136 -5.68 6.35 -12.96
C ARG A 136 -5.77 7.26 -11.74
N ARG A 137 -5.79 6.65 -10.56
CA ARG A 137 -5.71 7.36 -9.27
C ARG A 137 -4.29 7.91 -9.09
N GLY A 138 -4.16 9.12 -8.54
CA GLY A 138 -2.86 9.79 -8.36
C GLY A 138 -2.59 10.97 -9.29
N GLY A 139 -3.55 11.34 -10.15
CA GLY A 139 -3.49 12.60 -10.91
C GLY A 139 -2.50 12.64 -12.08
N GLY A 140 -1.94 11.48 -12.46
CA GLY A 140 -1.10 11.37 -13.66
C GLY A 140 -1.88 11.61 -14.95
N PRO A 141 -1.17 11.76 -16.09
CA PRO A 141 -1.80 11.95 -17.39
C PRO A 141 -2.74 10.78 -17.72
N LEU A 142 -3.79 11.09 -18.47
CA LEU A 142 -4.72 10.10 -19.01
C LEU A 142 -3.92 9.11 -19.87
N MET A 143 -4.02 7.82 -19.56
CA MET A 143 -3.37 6.79 -20.35
C MET A 143 -4.27 6.51 -21.56
N HIS A 144 -3.72 6.61 -22.76
CA HIS A 144 -4.43 6.31 -24.01
C HIS A 144 -3.79 5.09 -24.65
N VAL A 145 -4.63 4.12 -24.99
CA VAL A 145 -4.27 2.94 -25.76
C VAL A 145 -4.94 3.07 -27.12
N GLU A 146 -4.13 3.20 -28.17
CA GLU A 146 -4.60 3.38 -29.54
C GLU A 146 -5.51 2.22 -29.99
N ARG A 147 -6.56 2.53 -30.76
CA ARG A 147 -7.53 1.53 -31.21
C ARG A 147 -6.89 0.40 -32.01
N GLU A 148 -5.94 0.75 -32.87
CA GLU A 148 -5.23 -0.18 -33.75
C GLU A 148 -4.44 -1.21 -32.97
N SER A 149 -3.81 -0.79 -31.87
CA SER A 149 -3.02 -1.69 -31.02
C SER A 149 -3.87 -2.49 -30.03
N LEU A 150 -5.13 -2.11 -29.78
CA LEU A 150 -5.99 -2.73 -28.77
C LEU A 150 -6.82 -3.89 -29.34
N ILE A 151 -6.43 -5.12 -29.00
CA ILE A 151 -7.13 -6.34 -29.40
C ILE A 151 -8.40 -6.51 -28.55
N ARG A 152 -8.27 -6.40 -27.22
CA ARG A 152 -9.38 -6.42 -26.27
C ARG A 152 -8.94 -5.88 -24.91
N PHE A 153 -9.90 -5.58 -24.05
CA PHE A 153 -9.64 -5.28 -22.65
C PHE A 153 -10.67 -5.97 -21.74
N GLU A 154 -10.30 -6.16 -20.49
CA GLU A 154 -11.17 -6.69 -19.44
C GLU A 154 -10.99 -5.87 -18.18
N SER A 155 -12.11 -5.38 -17.61
CA SER A 155 -12.09 -4.67 -16.35
C SER A 155 -12.40 -5.61 -15.19
N ALA A 156 -11.59 -5.57 -14.14
CA ALA A 156 -11.85 -6.28 -12.89
C ALA A 156 -11.96 -5.30 -11.73
N LEU A 157 -12.90 -5.58 -10.83
CA LEU A 157 -12.99 -4.89 -9.55
C LEU A 157 -12.27 -5.73 -8.49
N LEU A 158 -11.11 -5.26 -8.06
CA LEU A 158 -10.33 -5.91 -7.02
C LEU A 158 -10.66 -5.26 -5.69
N GLU A 159 -10.90 -6.11 -4.70
CA GLU A 159 -10.98 -5.66 -3.32
C GLU A 159 -9.60 -5.77 -2.69
N ARG A 160 -9.09 -4.65 -2.19
CA ARG A 160 -7.82 -4.57 -1.48
C ARG A 160 -8.06 -4.13 -0.04
N LEU A 161 -7.36 -4.76 0.89
CA LEU A 161 -7.26 -4.26 2.26
C LEU A 161 -6.16 -3.20 2.31
N GLU A 162 -6.53 -2.02 2.78
CA GLU A 162 -5.61 -0.92 3.02
C GLU A 162 -5.35 -0.81 4.52
N VAL A 163 -4.08 -0.79 4.92
CA VAL A 163 -3.69 -0.48 6.30
C VAL A 163 -3.82 1.01 6.54
N ILE A 164 -4.74 1.37 7.42
CA ILE A 164 -4.99 2.76 7.82
C ILE A 164 -4.11 3.15 9.01
N SER A 165 -4.00 2.25 9.99
CA SER A 165 -3.13 2.42 11.16
C SER A 165 -2.55 1.08 11.59
N VAL A 166 -1.38 1.15 12.21
CA VAL A 166 -0.81 0.10 13.05
C VAL A 166 -0.95 0.58 14.49
N ASP A 167 -1.54 -0.25 15.34
CA ASP A 167 -1.64 -0.03 16.78
C ASP A 167 -0.82 -1.11 17.51
N LEU A 168 -0.43 -0.82 18.76
CA LEU A 168 0.16 -1.83 19.61
C LEU A 168 -0.91 -2.86 20.01
N PRO A 169 -0.54 -4.14 20.19
CA PRO A 169 -1.45 -5.10 20.78
C PRO A 169 -1.87 -4.66 22.19
N PRO A 170 -3.09 -4.98 22.63
CA PRO A 170 -3.51 -4.71 23.99
C PRO A 170 -2.53 -5.39 24.96
N ARG A 171 -2.15 -4.68 26.02
CA ARG A 171 -1.34 -5.29 27.08
C ARG A 171 -2.17 -6.40 27.73
N SER A 172 -1.62 -7.61 27.74
CA SER A 172 -2.10 -8.68 28.61
C SER A 172 -1.53 -8.36 29.99
N ASP A 173 -2.36 -7.74 30.83
CA ASP A 173 -2.08 -7.67 32.27
C ASP A 173 -2.36 -9.03 32.92
#